data_AF-A0A2B1D710-F1
#
_entry.id   AF-A0A2B1D710-F1
#
_cell.length_a   1.000
_cell.length_b   1.000
_cell.length_c   1.000
_cell.angle_alpha   90.00
_cell.angle_beta   90.00
_cell.angle_gamma   90.00
#
_symmetry.space_group_name_H-M   'P 1'
#
loop_
_entity.id
_entity.type
_entity.pdbx_description
1 polymer ?
#
loop_
_entity_poly.entity_id
_entity_poly.type
_entity_poly.pdbx_seq_one_letter_code
_entity_poly.pdbx_strand_id
1 'polypeptide(L)'
;MDIRKFTKDPSEYEEEKPDKDTSIKLAYTIFTDQRKTKENDELLAKDKQSHEKDFIERDKKDWKEKITNYGKAIKLEEENAKQVDQKMKELQEELKYQTKAEKMETQSKISALGSKIKESGKNIKLFKTKQKNAQDKIKKLEKKEQEIHKN
;
A
#
# COMPACT_ATOMS: atom_id res chain seq x y z
N MET A 1 3.00 -27.49 2.76
CA MET A 1 3.10 -26.05 2.40
C MET A 1 1.94 -25.32 3.06
N ASP A 2 2.22 -24.28 3.85
CA ASP A 2 1.19 -23.59 4.65
C ASP A 2 0.31 -22.69 3.76
N ILE A 3 -0.98 -23.05 3.66
CA ILE A 3 -2.00 -22.43 2.79
C ILE A 3 -2.45 -21.06 3.33
N ARG A 4 -2.08 -20.72 4.56
CA ARG A 4 -2.41 -19.47 5.27
C ARG A 4 -1.78 -18.22 4.68
N LYS A 5 -0.88 -18.34 3.69
CA LYS A 5 -0.36 -17.18 2.95
C LYS A 5 -1.37 -16.56 1.98
N PHE A 6 -2.43 -17.29 1.62
CA PHE A 6 -3.44 -16.86 0.64
C PHE A 6 -4.63 -16.09 1.24
N THR A 7 -4.73 -16.01 2.56
CA THR A 7 -5.87 -15.39 3.27
C THR A 7 -5.49 -14.14 4.06
N LYS A 8 -4.28 -13.59 3.84
CA LYS A 8 -3.91 -12.33 4.50
C LYS A 8 -4.74 -11.20 3.91
N ASP A 9 -5.65 -10.70 4.72
CA ASP A 9 -6.48 -9.54 4.44
C ASP A 9 -5.58 -8.35 4.06
N PRO A 10 -5.95 -7.50 3.07
CA PRO A 10 -5.13 -6.35 2.68
C PRO A 10 -4.87 -5.35 3.82
N SER A 11 -5.63 -5.42 4.92
CA SER A 11 -5.45 -4.64 6.14
C SER A 11 -4.25 -5.10 6.98
N GLU A 12 -3.80 -6.36 6.88
CA GLU A 12 -2.63 -6.85 7.62
C GLU A 12 -1.29 -6.30 7.10
N TYR A 13 -1.30 -5.56 5.99
CA TYR A 13 -0.13 -4.82 5.49
C TYR A 13 -0.05 -3.39 6.01
N GLU A 14 -1.04 -2.93 6.77
CA GLU A 14 -0.91 -1.73 7.59
C GLU A 14 -0.33 -2.16 8.94
N GLU A 15 0.99 -2.03 9.10
CA GLU A 15 1.57 -2.04 10.43
C GLU A 15 0.91 -0.94 11.26
N GLU A 16 0.23 -1.30 12.35
CA GLU A 16 -0.12 -0.38 13.42
C GLU A 16 1.18 0.21 13.97
N LYS A 17 1.60 1.34 13.42
CA LYS A 17 2.67 2.14 14.02
C LYS A 17 2.09 2.75 15.31
N PRO A 18 2.81 2.68 16.43
CA PRO A 18 2.35 3.25 17.70
C PRO A 18 1.99 4.71 17.50
N ASP A 19 0.84 5.09 18.08
CA ASP A 19 0.12 6.35 18.01
C ASP A 19 0.99 7.59 17.72
N LYS A 20 1.31 7.81 16.45
CA LYS A 20 2.00 9.03 15.99
C LYS A 20 1.06 10.23 16.02
N ASP A 21 -0.24 10.00 16.12
CA ASP A 21 -1.29 11.00 16.12
C ASP A 21 -1.25 11.87 17.39
N THR A 22 -0.88 11.28 18.54
CA THR A 22 -0.68 12.02 19.81
C THR A 22 0.51 12.97 19.75
N SER A 23 1.63 12.55 19.15
CA SER A 23 2.81 13.42 18.96
C SER A 23 2.52 14.60 18.03
N ILE A 24 1.74 14.36 16.97
CA ILE A 24 1.32 15.38 16.01
C ILE A 24 0.34 16.37 16.65
N LYS A 25 -0.63 15.87 17.43
CA LYS A 25 -1.55 16.70 18.22
C LYS A 25 -0.81 17.55 19.26
N LEU A 26 0.21 17.01 19.90
CA LEU A 26 1.02 17.75 20.87
C LEU A 26 1.78 18.89 20.20
N ALA A 27 2.43 18.66 19.05
CA ALA A 27 3.10 19.71 18.29
C ALA A 27 2.12 20.81 17.84
N TYR A 28 0.92 20.44 17.38
CA TYR A 28 -0.13 21.39 17.02
C TYR A 28 -0.61 22.23 18.23
N THR A 29 -0.76 21.59 19.39
CA THR A 29 -1.19 22.26 20.62
C THR A 29 -0.13 23.24 21.12
N ILE A 30 1.15 22.85 21.09
CA ILE A 30 2.28 23.72 21.46
C ILE A 30 2.38 24.92 20.51
N PHE A 31 2.23 24.70 19.20
CA PHE A 31 2.25 25.77 18.20
C PHE A 31 1.11 26.77 18.40
N THR A 32 -0.10 26.29 18.70
CA THR A 32 -1.27 27.16 18.93
C THR A 32 -1.18 27.94 20.23
N ASP A 33 -0.54 27.39 21.27
CA ASP A 33 -0.34 28.11 22.53
C ASP A 33 0.78 29.16 22.44
N GLN A 34 1.87 28.88 21.72
CA GLN A 34 2.92 29.88 21.45
C GLN A 34 2.39 31.10 20.67
N ARG A 35 1.40 30.90 19.78
CA ARG A 35 0.71 31.94 19.01
C ARG A 35 0.02 33.00 19.88
N LYS A 36 -0.37 32.66 21.11
CA LYS A 36 -1.05 33.59 22.03
C LYS A 36 -0.07 34.59 22.70
N THR A 37 1.24 34.44 22.48
CA THR A 37 2.26 35.12 23.30
C THR A 37 3.27 35.99 22.56
N LYS A 38 3.24 36.13 21.22
CA LYS A 38 4.31 36.86 20.48
C LYS A 38 3.77 37.86 19.43
N GLU A 39 4.22 39.11 19.54
CA GLU A 39 3.84 40.32 18.76
C GLU A 39 4.55 40.49 17.40
N ASN A 40 5.19 39.47 16.81
CA ASN A 40 6.05 39.69 15.62
C ASN A 40 5.64 38.82 14.41
N ASP A 41 4.78 39.38 13.55
CA ASP A 41 4.10 38.70 12.43
C ASP A 41 5.05 38.15 11.33
N GLU A 42 6.17 38.82 11.04
CA GLU A 42 7.11 38.35 9.99
C GLU A 42 7.94 37.13 10.41
N LEU A 43 8.33 37.05 11.69
CA LEU A 43 9.01 35.88 12.26
C LEU A 43 8.05 34.68 12.35
N LEU A 44 6.79 34.93 12.73
CA LEU A 44 5.71 33.94 12.70
C LEU A 44 5.43 33.41 11.28
N ALA A 45 5.48 34.27 10.26
CA ALA A 45 5.27 33.86 8.86
C ALA A 45 6.38 32.94 8.34
N LYS A 46 7.65 33.22 8.66
CA LYS A 46 8.80 32.37 8.29
C LYS A 46 8.76 31.02 9.01
N ASP A 47 8.44 31.02 10.31
CA ASP A 47 8.28 29.78 11.09
C ASP A 47 7.11 28.92 10.57
N LYS A 48 6.01 29.57 10.16
CA LYS A 48 4.85 28.89 9.55
C LYS A 48 5.18 28.24 8.21
N GLN A 49 5.89 28.95 7.32
CA GLN A 49 6.34 28.39 6.04
C GLN A 49 7.31 27.22 6.24
N SER A 50 8.21 27.31 7.23
CA SER A 50 9.13 26.22 7.57
C SER A 50 8.37 24.99 8.08
N HIS A 51 7.44 25.18 9.01
CA HIS A 51 6.63 24.08 9.54
C HIS A 51 5.76 23.41 8.46
N GLU A 52 5.19 24.19 7.54
CA GLU A 52 4.35 23.65 6.46
C GLU A 52 5.17 22.85 5.44
N LYS A 53 6.42 23.26 5.17
CA LYS A 53 7.38 22.48 4.36
C LYS A 53 7.74 21.16 5.03
N ASP A 54 8.08 21.19 6.32
CA ASP A 54 8.42 19.97 7.08
C ASP A 54 7.26 18.96 7.08
N PHE A 55 6.03 19.45 7.20
CA PHE A 55 4.83 18.61 7.13
C PHE A 55 4.67 17.98 5.74
N ILE A 56 4.79 18.79 4.68
CA ILE A 56 4.70 18.31 3.29
C ILE A 56 5.78 17.25 3.00
N GLU A 57 7.01 17.46 3.47
CA GLU A 57 8.12 16.51 3.24
C GLU A 57 7.86 15.17 3.95
N ARG A 58 7.38 15.20 5.20
CA ARG A 58 6.99 14.00 5.95
C ARG A 58 5.86 13.24 5.27
N ASP A 59 4.80 13.94 4.88
CA ASP A 59 3.66 13.33 4.18
C ASP A 59 4.11 12.68 2.86
N LYS A 60 4.96 13.36 2.08
CA LYS A 60 5.53 12.78 0.85
C LYS A 60 6.33 11.52 1.14
N LYS A 61 7.12 11.50 2.22
CA LYS A 61 7.89 10.32 2.64
C LYS A 61 6.97 9.15 2.98
N ASP A 62 5.91 9.38 3.75
CA ASP A 62 4.94 8.36 4.12
C ASP A 62 4.21 7.80 2.87
N TRP A 63 3.81 8.66 1.92
CA TRP A 63 3.22 8.21 0.66
C TRP A 63 4.21 7.43 -0.21
N LYS A 64 5.50 7.79 -0.23
CA LYS A 64 6.55 7.02 -0.93
C LYS A 64 6.77 5.64 -0.30
N GLU A 65 6.73 5.54 1.02
CA GLU A 65 6.79 4.26 1.73
C GLU A 65 5.59 3.38 1.34
N LYS A 66 4.37 3.93 1.33
CA LYS A 66 3.16 3.22 0.87
C LYS A 66 3.28 2.71 -0.57
N ILE A 67 3.78 3.54 -1.49
CA ILE A 67 4.04 3.14 -2.89
C ILE A 67 4.99 1.93 -2.96
N THR A 68 6.06 1.97 -2.16
CA THR A 68 7.05 0.89 -2.11
C THR A 68 6.44 -0.40 -1.58
N ASN A 69 5.62 -0.32 -0.54
CA ASN A 69 4.93 -1.47 0.05
C ASN A 69 3.91 -2.07 -0.91
N TYR A 70 3.11 -1.26 -1.61
CA TYR A 70 2.23 -1.76 -2.67
C TYR A 70 3.02 -2.44 -3.80
N GLY A 71 4.18 -1.90 -4.18
CA GLY A 71 5.07 -2.52 -5.16
C GLY A 71 5.58 -3.90 -4.73
N LYS A 72 5.96 -4.06 -3.45
CA LYS A 72 6.36 -5.36 -2.88
C LYS A 72 5.20 -6.35 -2.88
N ALA A 73 4.00 -5.92 -2.48
CA ALA A 73 2.80 -6.74 -2.47
C ALA A 73 2.43 -7.24 -3.88
N ILE A 74 2.52 -6.37 -4.90
CA ILE A 74 2.29 -6.75 -6.30
C ILE A 74 3.26 -7.84 -6.73
N LYS A 75 4.57 -7.68 -6.48
CA LYS A 75 5.57 -8.68 -6.86
C LYS A 75 5.33 -10.04 -6.20
N LEU A 76 5.03 -10.02 -4.91
CA LEU A 76 4.73 -11.24 -4.15
C LEU A 76 3.49 -11.96 -4.74
N GLU A 77 2.45 -11.20 -5.06
CA GLU A 77 1.23 -11.75 -5.63
C GLU A 77 1.44 -12.30 -7.06
N GLU A 78 2.28 -11.63 -7.86
CA GLU A 78 2.67 -12.11 -9.19
C GLU A 78 3.50 -13.39 -9.12
N GLU A 79 4.44 -13.51 -8.17
CA GLU A 79 5.20 -14.74 -7.94
C GLU A 79 4.32 -15.89 -7.47
N ASN A 80 3.40 -15.63 -6.52
CA ASN A 80 2.43 -16.61 -6.06
C ASN A 80 1.55 -17.11 -7.22
N ALA A 81 1.03 -16.20 -8.05
CA ALA A 81 0.22 -16.57 -9.21
C ALA A 81 0.98 -17.46 -10.20
N LYS A 82 2.28 -17.18 -10.45
CA LYS A 82 3.13 -18.03 -11.31
C LYS A 82 3.31 -19.43 -10.73
N GLN A 83 3.57 -19.55 -9.42
CA GLN A 83 3.71 -20.85 -8.78
C GLN A 83 2.41 -21.67 -8.82
N VAL A 84 1.26 -21.00 -8.65
CA VAL A 84 -0.06 -21.64 -8.74
C VAL A 84 -0.35 -22.07 -10.18
N ASP A 85 0.00 -21.26 -11.17
CA ASP A 85 -0.13 -21.61 -12.60
C ASP A 85 0.72 -22.82 -12.98
N GLN A 86 1.96 -22.90 -12.48
CA GLN A 86 2.82 -24.05 -12.71
C GLN A 86 2.21 -25.33 -12.11
N LYS A 87 1.72 -25.28 -10.87
CA LYS A 87 1.02 -26.42 -10.26
C LYS A 87 -0.23 -26.83 -11.03
N MET A 88 -0.96 -25.86 -11.57
CA MET A 88 -2.13 -26.11 -12.40
C MET A 88 -1.75 -26.87 -13.68
N LYS A 89 -0.62 -26.52 -14.32
CA LYS A 89 -0.08 -27.22 -15.48
C LYS A 89 0.38 -28.64 -15.16
N GLU A 90 1.09 -28.84 -14.04
CA GLU A 90 1.50 -30.17 -13.57
C GLU A 90 0.28 -31.08 -13.38
N LEU A 91 -0.77 -30.60 -12.69
CA LEU A 91 -2.02 -31.35 -12.53
C LEU A 91 -2.74 -31.62 -13.87
N GLN A 92 -2.65 -30.70 -14.83
CA GLN A 92 -3.19 -30.91 -16.17
C GLN A 92 -2.44 -32.00 -16.96
N GLU A 93 -1.14 -32.16 -16.74
CA GLU A 93 -0.36 -33.24 -17.33
C GLU A 93 -0.67 -34.58 -16.67
N GLU A 94 -0.80 -34.61 -15.34
CA GLU A 94 -1.19 -35.81 -14.57
C GLU A 94 -2.55 -36.37 -14.99
N LEU A 95 -3.51 -35.50 -15.38
CA LEU A 95 -4.81 -35.92 -15.92
C LEU A 95 -4.70 -36.93 -17.07
N LYS A 96 -3.62 -36.93 -17.85
CA LYS A 96 -3.44 -37.84 -18.99
C LYS A 96 -3.40 -39.31 -18.56
N TYR A 97 -2.92 -39.59 -17.35
CA TYR A 97 -2.67 -40.95 -16.86
C TYR A 97 -3.70 -41.42 -15.82
N GLN A 98 -4.65 -40.56 -15.43
CA GLN A 98 -5.62 -40.83 -14.37
C GLN A 98 -6.90 -41.54 -14.85
N THR A 99 -7.51 -42.29 -13.93
CA THR A 99 -8.84 -42.90 -14.11
C THR A 99 -9.95 -41.85 -14.09
N LYS A 100 -11.17 -42.21 -14.51
CA LYS A 100 -12.29 -41.25 -14.63
C LYS A 100 -12.67 -40.59 -13.29
N ALA A 101 -12.58 -41.31 -12.18
CA ALA A 101 -12.87 -40.77 -10.85
C ALA A 101 -11.79 -39.78 -10.39
N GLU A 102 -10.52 -40.15 -10.52
CA GLU A 102 -9.36 -39.29 -10.18
C GLU A 102 -9.32 -38.02 -11.02
N LYS A 103 -9.68 -38.12 -12.32
CA LYS A 103 -9.78 -36.96 -13.21
C LYS A 103 -10.74 -35.90 -12.69
N MET A 104 -11.88 -36.31 -12.16
CA MET A 104 -12.89 -35.38 -11.64
C MET A 104 -12.39 -34.67 -10.37
N GLU A 105 -11.68 -35.38 -9.49
CA GLU A 105 -11.05 -34.78 -8.31
C GLU A 105 -9.94 -33.79 -8.71
N THR A 106 -9.06 -34.18 -9.63
CA THR A 106 -7.96 -33.34 -10.14
C THR A 106 -8.51 -32.11 -10.86
N GLN A 107 -9.59 -32.25 -11.64
CA GLN A 107 -10.23 -31.14 -12.33
C GLN A 107 -10.86 -30.14 -11.35
N SER A 108 -11.45 -30.62 -10.24
CA SER A 108 -11.89 -29.74 -9.14
C SER A 108 -10.74 -28.95 -8.53
N LYS A 109 -9.59 -29.61 -8.27
CA LYS A 109 -8.37 -28.94 -7.77
C LYS A 109 -7.87 -27.88 -8.74
N ILE A 110 -7.83 -28.18 -10.05
CA ILE A 110 -7.47 -27.24 -11.12
C ILE A 110 -8.40 -26.02 -11.12
N SER A 111 -9.71 -26.22 -11.00
CA SER A 111 -10.69 -25.12 -10.92
C SER A 111 -10.49 -24.25 -9.67
N ALA A 112 -10.17 -24.86 -8.53
CA ALA A 112 -9.86 -24.12 -7.31
C ALA A 112 -8.58 -23.28 -7.47
N LEU A 113 -7.51 -23.83 -8.06
CA LEU A 113 -6.28 -23.09 -8.35
C LEU A 113 -6.51 -21.96 -9.36
N GLY A 114 -7.30 -22.18 -10.41
CA GLY A 114 -7.66 -21.14 -11.37
C GLY A 114 -8.45 -19.99 -10.74
N SER A 115 -9.29 -20.28 -9.74
CA SER A 115 -10.00 -19.25 -8.98
C SER A 115 -9.03 -18.40 -8.15
N LYS A 116 -8.01 -19.01 -7.54
CA LYS A 116 -6.94 -18.30 -6.83
C LYS A 116 -6.14 -17.38 -7.74
N ILE A 117 -5.77 -17.82 -8.94
CA ILE A 117 -5.07 -16.97 -9.92
C ILE A 117 -5.92 -15.73 -10.27
N LYS A 118 -7.24 -15.90 -10.46
CA LYS A 118 -8.15 -14.78 -10.72
C LYS A 118 -8.21 -13.79 -9.55
N GLU A 119 -8.23 -14.31 -8.32
CA GLU A 119 -8.21 -13.50 -7.10
C GLU A 119 -6.89 -12.72 -6.96
N SER A 120 -5.75 -13.37 -7.18
CA SER A 120 -4.44 -12.72 -7.25
C SER A 120 -4.41 -11.59 -8.28
N GLY A 121 -5.00 -11.82 -9.46
CA GLY A 121 -5.15 -10.77 -10.48
C GLY A 121 -5.97 -9.56 -10.02
N LYS A 122 -7.05 -9.78 -9.26
CA LYS A 122 -7.85 -8.68 -8.66
C LYS A 122 -7.04 -7.91 -7.62
N ASN A 123 -6.27 -8.61 -6.77
CA ASN A 123 -5.42 -8.00 -5.75
C ASN A 123 -4.32 -7.14 -6.38
N ILE A 124 -3.63 -7.64 -7.40
CA ILE A 124 -2.64 -6.87 -8.16
C ILE A 124 -3.26 -5.59 -8.75
N LYS A 125 -4.45 -5.69 -9.34
CA LYS A 125 -5.16 -4.52 -9.89
C LYS A 125 -5.50 -3.50 -8.80
N LEU A 126 -5.98 -3.95 -7.65
CA LEU A 126 -6.27 -3.10 -6.50
C LEU A 126 -5.02 -2.36 -6.02
N PHE A 127 -3.90 -3.06 -5.85
CA PHE A 127 -2.64 -2.44 -5.42
C PHE A 127 -2.10 -1.44 -6.45
N LYS A 128 -2.22 -1.71 -7.75
CA LYS A 128 -1.87 -0.76 -8.81
C LYS A 128 -2.71 0.52 -8.72
N THR A 129 -4.01 0.41 -8.46
CA THR A 129 -4.88 1.57 -8.24
C THR A 129 -4.47 2.36 -6.98
N LYS A 130 -4.20 1.68 -5.86
CA LYS A 130 -3.72 2.34 -4.63
C LYS A 130 -2.38 3.06 -4.84
N GLN A 131 -1.47 2.44 -5.60
CA GLN A 131 -0.17 3.03 -5.96
C GLN A 131 -0.35 4.31 -6.79
N LYS A 132 -1.24 4.30 -7.79
CA LYS A 132 -1.58 5.48 -8.59
C LYS A 132 -2.16 6.60 -7.73
N ASN A 133 -3.10 6.27 -6.83
CA ASN A 133 -3.68 7.25 -5.91
C ASN A 133 -2.62 7.89 -5.00
N ALA A 134 -1.68 7.10 -4.48
CA ALA A 134 -0.58 7.61 -3.67
C ALA A 134 0.35 8.53 -4.49
N GLN A 135 0.65 8.19 -5.74
CA GLN A 135 1.41 9.08 -6.65
C GLN A 135 0.67 10.40 -6.89
N ASP A 136 -0.64 10.37 -7.08
CA ASP A 136 -1.44 11.59 -7.26
C ASP A 136 -1.48 12.45 -5.99
N LYS A 137 -1.43 11.83 -4.80
CA LYS A 137 -1.28 12.55 -3.52
C LYS A 137 0.06 13.26 -3.42
N ILE A 138 1.16 12.60 -3.81
CA ILE A 138 2.49 13.22 -3.85
C ILE A 138 2.50 14.43 -4.80
N LYS A 139 1.94 14.30 -6.01
CA LYS A 139 1.84 15.42 -6.96
C LYS A 139 1.06 16.61 -6.40
N LYS A 140 -0.02 16.36 -5.64
CA LYS A 140 -0.77 17.45 -4.97
C LYS A 140 0.07 18.13 -3.89
N LEU A 141 0.85 17.37 -3.12
CA LEU A 141 1.78 17.91 -2.13
C LEU A 141 2.92 18.72 -2.77
N GLU A 142 3.44 18.28 -3.92
CA GLU A 142 4.43 19.03 -4.70
C GLU A 142 3.88 20.37 -5.21
N LYS A 143 2.63 20.41 -5.67
CA LYS A 143 1.98 21.67 -6.06
C LYS A 143 1.85 22.64 -4.88
N LYS A 144 1.42 22.13 -3.71
CA LYS A 144 1.32 22.95 -2.49
C LYS A 144 2.67 23.54 -2.07
N GLU A 145 3.74 22.74 -2.13
CA GLU A 145 5.09 23.21 -1.84
C GLU A 145 5.51 24.34 -2.81
N GLN A 146 5.24 24.20 -4.10
CA GLN A 146 5.53 25.24 -5.09
C GLN A 146 4.73 26.53 -4.85
N GLU A 147 3.49 26.43 -4.37
CA GLU A 147 2.68 27.61 -4.00
C GLU A 147 3.25 28.32 -2.76
N ILE A 148 3.74 27.57 -1.77
CA ILE A 148 4.43 28.13 -0.59
C ILE A 148 5.72 28.85 -0.99
N HIS A 149 6.43 28.38 -2.02
CA HIS A 149 7.64 29.03 -2.54
C HIS A 149 7.38 30.30 -3.36
N LYS A 150 6.14 30.54 -3.81
CA LYS A 150 5.76 31.72 -4.61
C LYS A 150 5.24 32.89 -3.77
N ASN A 151 4.92 32.66 -2.49
CA ASN A 151 4.42 33.65 -1.54
C ASN A 151 5.50 34.02 -0.51
#